data_AF-A0A351ACC5-F1
#
_entry.id   AF-A0A351ACC5-F1
#
_cell.length_a   1.000
_cell.length_b   1.000
_cell.length_c   1.000
_cell.angle_alpha   90.00
_cell.angle_beta   90.00
_cell.angle_gamma   90.00
#
_symmetry.space_group_name_H-M   'P 1'
#
loop_
_entity.id
_entity.type
_entity.pdbx_description
1 polymer ?
#
loop_
_entity_poly.entity_id
_entity_poly.type
_entity_poly.pdbx_seq_one_letter_code
_entity_poly.pdbx_strand_id
1 'polypeptide(L)'
;MSANIIGLLLVGLLVFGVPWSLTVLRTRRRAFIETYSFPPGLTYALQKHYPSLSASEMILVQAALRQYFLMSLRAPKRSMPMPSKVVDALWHEFILDTKYYTGFCRKAFGRYFHHIPASSPAVSHKMPLTLKETFLLACQEEGISTQYPSRLPLLFAADAQTKIPDGNTYKLPEYLEAGKKASHWSGADFVGCGGGTACSGGDSDGGGGGCGGD
;
A
#
# COMPACT_ATOMS: atom_id res chain seq x y z
N MET A 1 47.23 2.17 -22.74
CA MET A 1 46.43 3.37 -22.40
C MET A 1 44.92 3.15 -22.55
N SER A 2 44.45 2.34 -23.50
CA SER A 2 43.01 2.07 -23.72
C SER A 2 42.30 1.32 -22.59
N ALA A 3 42.94 0.33 -21.96
CA ALA A 3 42.32 -0.48 -20.90
C ALA A 3 41.92 0.33 -19.65
N ASN A 4 42.74 1.31 -19.25
CA ASN A 4 42.45 2.17 -18.09
C ASN A 4 41.29 3.14 -18.38
N ILE A 5 41.20 3.65 -19.61
CA ILE A 5 40.09 4.52 -20.03
C ILE A 5 38.78 3.73 -20.06
N ILE A 6 38.79 2.51 -20.62
CA ILE A 6 37.61 1.62 -20.61
C ILE A 6 37.20 1.30 -19.17
N GLY A 7 38.16 0.99 -18.29
CA GLY A 7 37.90 0.75 -16.86
C GLY A 7 37.24 1.94 -16.16
N LEU A 8 37.76 3.15 -16.37
CA LEU A 8 37.18 4.38 -15.80
C LEU A 8 35.77 4.68 -16.32
N LEU A 9 35.51 4.43 -17.62
CA LEU A 9 34.17 4.60 -18.20
C LEU A 9 33.17 3.58 -17.63
N LEU A 10 33.58 2.33 -17.44
CA LEU A 10 32.73 1.30 -16.81
C LEU A 10 32.43 1.63 -15.35
N VAL A 11 33.42 2.12 -14.60
CA VAL A 11 33.21 2.59 -13.22
C VAL A 11 32.26 3.79 -13.20
N GLY A 12 32.43 4.77 -14.09
CA GLY A 12 31.52 5.90 -14.22
C GLY A 12 30.08 5.49 -14.55
N LEU A 13 29.90 4.51 -15.46
CA LEU A 13 28.59 3.95 -15.77
C LEU A 13 27.96 3.25 -14.56
N LEU A 14 28.73 2.48 -13.79
CA LEU A 14 28.22 1.77 -12.61
C LEU A 14 27.90 2.70 -11.44
N VAL A 15 28.74 3.72 -11.20
CA VAL A 15 28.61 4.64 -10.06
C VAL A 15 27.58 5.73 -10.34
N PHE A 16 27.49 6.23 -11.56
CA PHE A 16 26.60 7.36 -11.89
C PHE A 16 25.49 6.98 -12.88
N GLY A 17 25.82 6.28 -13.96
CA GLY A 17 24.86 5.96 -15.02
C GLY A 17 23.73 5.03 -14.57
N VAL A 18 24.05 3.93 -13.88
CA VAL A 18 23.09 2.95 -13.39
C VAL A 18 22.17 3.58 -12.32
N PRO A 19 22.66 4.21 -11.24
CA PRO A 19 21.78 4.86 -10.26
C PRO A 19 20.91 5.97 -10.86
N TRP A 20 21.45 6.76 -11.79
CA TRP A 20 20.68 7.77 -12.51
C TRP A 20 19.54 7.15 -13.32
N SER A 21 19.84 6.12 -14.13
CA SER A 21 18.84 5.44 -14.95
C SER A 21 17.73 4.79 -14.12
N LEU A 22 18.08 4.18 -12.98
CA LEU A 22 17.11 3.61 -12.03
C LEU A 22 16.23 4.69 -11.39
N THR A 23 16.79 5.85 -11.07
CA THR A 23 16.05 6.99 -10.52
C THR A 23 15.07 7.54 -11.56
N VAL A 24 15.54 7.79 -12.78
CA VAL A 24 14.68 8.23 -13.90
C VAL A 24 13.55 7.24 -14.15
N LEU A 25 13.83 5.94 -14.16
CA LEU A 25 12.82 4.90 -14.33
C LEU A 25 11.78 4.92 -13.20
N ARG A 26 12.21 5.07 -11.93
CA ARG A 26 11.30 5.18 -10.79
C ARG A 26 10.40 6.41 -10.89
N THR A 27 10.96 7.56 -11.24
CA THR A 27 10.19 8.81 -11.42
C THR A 27 9.17 8.67 -12.55
N ARG A 28 9.55 8.07 -13.69
CA ARG A 28 8.62 7.82 -14.80
C ARG A 28 7.48 6.88 -14.40
N ARG A 29 7.77 5.81 -13.66
CA ARG A 29 6.76 4.86 -13.17
C ARG A 29 5.81 5.51 -12.19
N ARG A 30 6.33 6.33 -11.27
CA ARG A 30 5.52 7.13 -10.34
C ARG A 30 4.56 8.06 -11.10
N ALA A 31 5.08 8.89 -12.00
CA ALA A 31 4.28 9.82 -12.79
C ALA A 31 3.21 9.09 -13.63
N PHE A 32 3.54 7.91 -14.17
CA PHE A 32 2.58 7.08 -14.89
C PHE A 32 1.42 6.64 -13.99
N ILE A 33 1.69 6.21 -12.74
CA ILE A 33 0.63 5.79 -11.80
C ILE A 33 -0.21 7.00 -11.36
N GLU A 34 0.43 8.13 -11.03
CA GLU A 34 -0.25 9.37 -10.57
C GLU A 34 -1.27 9.88 -11.60
N THR A 35 -0.91 9.81 -12.89
CA THR A 35 -1.73 10.33 -13.99
C THR A 35 -2.56 9.25 -14.69
N TYR A 36 -2.52 8.01 -14.21
CA TYR A 36 -3.21 6.89 -14.88
C TYR A 36 -4.73 7.11 -14.90
N SER A 37 -5.32 7.05 -16.09
CA SER A 37 -6.77 7.09 -16.28
C SER A 37 -7.31 5.67 -16.36
N PHE A 38 -8.16 5.28 -15.41
CA PHE A 38 -8.78 3.96 -15.40
C PHE A 38 -9.83 3.86 -16.52
N PRO A 39 -10.02 2.67 -17.13
CA PRO A 39 -11.04 2.48 -18.16
C PRO A 39 -12.45 2.84 -17.65
N PRO A 40 -13.30 3.51 -18.46
CA PRO A 40 -14.66 3.85 -18.05
C PRO A 40 -15.52 2.63 -17.68
N GLY A 41 -15.25 1.46 -18.25
CA GLY A 41 -15.96 0.22 -17.90
C GLY A 41 -15.78 -0.18 -16.43
N LEU A 42 -14.69 0.26 -15.80
CA LEU A 42 -14.35 -0.07 -14.43
C LEU A 42 -15.31 0.60 -13.43
N THR A 43 -15.73 1.82 -13.71
CA THR A 43 -16.66 2.55 -12.85
C THR A 43 -18.04 1.90 -12.88
N TYR A 44 -18.49 1.50 -14.07
CA TYR A 44 -19.75 0.78 -14.24
C TYR A 44 -19.74 -0.57 -13.52
N ALA A 45 -18.62 -1.31 -13.59
CA ALA A 45 -18.49 -2.58 -12.91
C ALA A 45 -18.53 -2.41 -11.38
N LEU A 46 -17.76 -1.49 -10.81
CA LEU A 46 -17.80 -1.22 -9.37
C LEU A 46 -19.18 -0.72 -8.90
N GLN A 47 -19.87 0.10 -9.70
CA GLN A 47 -21.19 0.60 -9.36
C GLN A 47 -22.25 -0.52 -9.33
N LYS A 48 -22.05 -1.65 -10.02
CA LYS A 48 -22.90 -2.84 -9.82
C LYS A 48 -22.73 -3.45 -8.43
N HIS A 49 -21.52 -3.44 -7.89
CA HIS A 49 -21.22 -3.95 -6.54
C HIS A 49 -21.67 -2.96 -5.46
N TYR A 50 -21.52 -1.66 -5.71
CA TYR A 50 -21.92 -0.59 -4.80
C TYR A 50 -22.78 0.45 -5.53
N PRO A 51 -24.09 0.20 -5.70
CA PRO A 51 -24.99 1.08 -6.46
C PRO A 51 -25.11 2.50 -5.89
N SER A 52 -24.83 2.67 -4.60
CA SER A 52 -24.88 3.96 -3.90
C SER A 52 -23.70 4.88 -4.20
N LEU A 53 -22.64 4.40 -4.87
CA LEU A 53 -21.47 5.22 -5.17
C LEU A 53 -21.80 6.32 -6.18
N SER A 54 -21.56 7.56 -5.78
CA SER A 54 -21.59 8.75 -6.62
C SER A 54 -20.34 8.86 -7.50
N ALA A 55 -20.40 9.73 -8.51
CA ALA A 55 -19.26 10.00 -9.39
C ALA A 55 -18.06 10.60 -8.62
N SER A 56 -18.29 11.45 -7.62
CA SER A 56 -17.22 12.02 -6.79
C SER A 56 -16.55 10.97 -5.92
N GLU A 57 -17.33 10.05 -5.34
CA GLU A 57 -16.80 8.91 -4.58
C GLU A 57 -16.00 7.97 -5.48
N MET A 58 -16.44 7.74 -6.71
CA MET A 58 -15.68 6.95 -7.68
C MET A 58 -14.30 7.56 -7.99
N ILE A 59 -14.22 8.88 -8.13
CA ILE A 59 -12.94 9.60 -8.31
C ILE A 59 -12.05 9.40 -7.09
N LEU A 60 -12.63 9.45 -5.89
CA LEU A 60 -11.92 9.20 -4.63
C LEU A 60 -11.37 7.76 -4.57
N VAL A 61 -12.18 6.75 -4.88
CA VAL A 61 -11.73 5.34 -4.88
C VAL A 61 -10.60 5.11 -5.89
N GLN A 62 -10.70 5.70 -7.09
CA GLN A 62 -9.61 5.64 -8.06
C GLN A 62 -8.32 6.33 -7.56
N ALA A 63 -8.44 7.46 -6.87
CA ALA A 63 -7.30 8.13 -6.26
C ALA A 63 -6.65 7.27 -5.16
N ALA A 64 -7.46 6.63 -4.31
CA ALA A 64 -6.99 5.69 -3.28
C ALA A 64 -6.31 4.46 -3.90
N LEU A 65 -6.82 3.93 -5.02
CA LEU A 65 -6.19 2.82 -5.74
C LEU A 65 -4.83 3.23 -6.33
N ARG A 66 -4.71 4.44 -6.90
CA ARG A 66 -3.40 4.98 -7.32
C ARG A 66 -2.44 5.07 -6.15
N GLN A 67 -2.90 5.56 -5.00
CA GLN A 67 -2.09 5.64 -3.78
C GLN A 67 -1.54 4.26 -3.38
N TYR A 68 -2.39 3.22 -3.36
CA TYR A 68 -1.96 1.85 -3.06
C TYR A 68 -0.87 1.36 -4.04
N PHE A 69 -1.02 1.64 -5.34
CA PHE A 69 -0.01 1.29 -6.34
C PHE A 69 1.30 2.08 -6.18
N LEU A 70 1.25 3.36 -5.80
CA LEU A 70 2.43 4.17 -5.50
C LEU A 70 3.20 3.63 -4.29
N MET A 71 2.48 3.28 -3.22
CA MET A 71 3.04 2.67 -2.03
C MET A 71 3.68 1.31 -2.36
N SER A 72 3.03 0.51 -3.21
CA SER A 72 3.55 -0.78 -3.69
C SER A 72 4.79 -0.62 -4.59
N LEU A 73 4.85 0.44 -5.40
CA LEU A 73 6.03 0.79 -6.21
C LEU A 73 7.24 1.14 -5.32
N ARG A 74 6.98 1.80 -4.18
CA ARG A 74 8.00 2.22 -3.21
C ARG A 74 8.52 1.05 -2.36
N ALA A 75 7.70 0.03 -2.09
CA ALA A 75 8.06 -1.14 -1.30
C ALA A 75 8.06 -2.46 -2.11
N PRO A 76 8.82 -2.60 -3.21
CA PRO A 76 8.64 -3.68 -4.18
C PRO A 76 8.97 -5.08 -3.64
N LYS A 77 9.71 -5.18 -2.54
CA LYS A 77 10.13 -6.44 -1.89
C LYS A 77 9.20 -6.88 -0.77
N ARG A 78 8.19 -6.09 -0.42
CA ARG A 78 7.24 -6.42 0.65
C ARG A 78 5.84 -6.60 0.07
N SER A 79 5.04 -7.46 0.70
CA SER A 79 3.61 -7.54 0.42
C SER A 79 2.89 -6.50 1.28
N MET A 80 1.84 -5.88 0.77
CA MET A 80 1.09 -4.86 1.48
C MET A 80 -0.34 -5.35 1.69
N PRO A 81 -0.88 -5.33 2.91
CA PRO A 81 -2.30 -5.58 3.12
C PRO A 81 -3.12 -4.48 2.43
N MET A 82 -4.30 -4.84 1.93
CA MET A 82 -5.28 -3.87 1.43
C MET A 82 -6.16 -3.41 2.59
N PRO A 83 -6.11 -2.13 3.03
CA PRO A 83 -6.88 -1.65 4.17
C PRO A 83 -8.31 -1.20 3.80
N SER A 84 -8.65 -1.05 2.52
CA SER A 84 -9.97 -0.57 2.07
C SER A 84 -10.65 -1.61 1.19
N LYS A 85 -11.88 -2.00 1.57
CA LYS A 85 -12.70 -2.95 0.82
C LYS A 85 -13.20 -2.36 -0.49
N VAL A 86 -13.58 -1.08 -0.53
CA VAL A 86 -14.03 -0.45 -1.79
C VAL A 86 -12.89 -0.35 -2.81
N VAL A 87 -11.66 -0.10 -2.33
CA VAL A 87 -10.47 -0.07 -3.18
C VAL A 87 -10.06 -1.47 -3.62
N ASP A 88 -10.20 -2.48 -2.75
CA ASP A 88 -9.98 -3.89 -3.12
C ASP A 88 -10.92 -4.34 -4.24
N ALA A 89 -12.21 -4.03 -4.10
CA ALA A 89 -13.23 -4.33 -5.10
C ALA A 89 -12.92 -3.65 -6.45
N LEU A 90 -12.52 -2.36 -6.45
CA LEU A 90 -12.12 -1.69 -7.68
C LEU A 90 -10.90 -2.36 -8.32
N TRP A 91 -9.93 -2.80 -7.50
CA TRP A 91 -8.76 -3.50 -8.01
C TRP A 91 -9.12 -4.88 -8.58
N HIS A 92 -10.05 -5.62 -7.96
CA HIS A 92 -10.57 -6.87 -8.52
C HIS A 92 -11.19 -6.65 -9.89
N GLU A 93 -12.06 -5.66 -10.06
CA GLU A 93 -12.61 -5.31 -11.37
C GLU A 93 -11.51 -4.96 -12.38
N PHE A 94 -10.43 -4.32 -11.92
CA PHE A 94 -9.36 -3.92 -12.82
C PHE A 94 -8.58 -5.12 -13.34
N ILE A 95 -8.38 -6.14 -12.50
CA ILE A 95 -7.72 -7.40 -12.87
C ILE A 95 -8.52 -8.15 -13.94
N LEU A 96 -9.85 -8.08 -13.89
CA LEU A 96 -10.72 -8.72 -14.89
C LEU A 96 -10.58 -8.09 -16.27
N ASP A 97 -10.26 -6.80 -16.36
CA ASP A 97 -9.86 -6.16 -17.61
C ASP A 97 -8.39 -6.47 -17.97
N THR A 98 -8.15 -7.76 -18.28
CA THR A 98 -6.80 -8.35 -18.40
C THR A 98 -5.87 -7.61 -19.37
N LYS A 99 -6.40 -7.05 -20.47
CA LYS A 99 -5.61 -6.28 -21.45
C LYS A 99 -5.12 -4.96 -20.85
N TYR A 100 -6.02 -4.19 -20.24
CA TYR A 100 -5.67 -2.91 -19.61
C TYR A 100 -4.80 -3.13 -18.37
N TYR A 101 -5.13 -4.15 -17.55
CA TYR A 101 -4.37 -4.49 -16.36
C TYR A 101 -2.93 -4.90 -16.68
N THR A 102 -2.73 -5.83 -17.61
CA THR A 102 -1.39 -6.27 -18.01
C THR A 102 -0.57 -5.11 -18.59
N GLY A 103 -1.21 -4.24 -19.39
CA GLY A 103 -0.58 -3.04 -19.93
C GLY A 103 -0.16 -2.05 -18.84
N PHE A 104 -1.03 -1.83 -17.85
CA PHE A 104 -0.74 -1.02 -16.67
C PHE A 104 0.42 -1.60 -15.87
N CYS A 105 0.38 -2.89 -15.50
CA CYS A 105 1.42 -3.53 -14.69
C CYS A 105 2.80 -3.44 -15.34
N ARG A 106 2.89 -3.67 -16.67
CA ARG A 106 4.15 -3.54 -17.40
C ARG A 106 4.72 -2.12 -17.34
N LYS A 107 3.87 -1.08 -17.45
CA LYS A 107 4.31 0.31 -17.39
C LYS A 107 4.60 0.77 -15.96
N ALA A 108 3.73 0.45 -15.01
CA ALA A 108 3.83 0.86 -13.60
C ALA A 108 4.94 0.11 -12.85
N PHE A 109 5.03 -1.21 -13.00
CA PHE A 109 5.89 -2.06 -12.18
C PHE A 109 6.99 -2.77 -12.98
N GLY A 110 6.91 -2.79 -14.32
CA GLY A 110 7.83 -3.53 -15.19
C GLY A 110 7.58 -5.03 -15.25
N ARG A 111 6.53 -5.52 -14.57
CA ARG A 111 6.13 -6.93 -14.50
C ARG A 111 4.66 -7.01 -14.08
N TYR A 112 4.05 -8.18 -14.23
CA TYR A 112 2.72 -8.41 -13.69
C TYR A 112 2.70 -8.18 -12.17
N PHE A 113 1.72 -7.43 -11.70
CA PHE A 113 1.54 -7.15 -10.28
C PHE A 113 0.43 -8.07 -9.77
N HIS A 114 0.80 -9.09 -9.01
CA HIS A 114 -0.18 -10.07 -8.53
C HIS A 114 -0.95 -9.51 -7.35
N HIS A 115 -2.28 -9.60 -7.41
CA HIS A 115 -3.15 -9.52 -6.24
C HIS A 115 -3.08 -10.86 -5.50
N ILE A 116 -2.79 -10.82 -4.20
CA ILE A 116 -2.77 -12.00 -3.34
C ILE A 116 -3.81 -11.75 -2.24
N PRO A 117 -4.97 -12.42 -2.28
CA PRO A 117 -5.98 -12.29 -1.24
C PRO A 117 -5.41 -12.65 0.13
N ALA A 118 -5.87 -11.97 1.18
CA ALA A 118 -5.44 -12.25 2.56
C ALA A 118 -5.78 -13.69 3.01
N SER A 119 -6.82 -14.29 2.43
CA SER A 119 -7.26 -15.67 2.69
C SER A 119 -6.47 -16.73 1.92
N SER A 120 -5.62 -16.34 0.97
CA SER A 120 -4.87 -17.29 0.15
C SER A 120 -3.69 -17.84 0.95
N PRO A 121 -3.55 -19.18 1.09
CA PRO A 121 -2.37 -19.80 1.72
C PRO A 121 -1.10 -19.67 0.87
N ALA A 122 -1.16 -18.95 -0.26
CA ALA A 122 -0.04 -18.79 -1.18
C ALA A 122 1.15 -18.12 -0.49
N VAL A 123 2.26 -18.85 -0.55
CA VAL A 123 3.61 -18.47 -0.11
C VAL A 123 4.07 -17.23 -0.87
N SER A 124 3.65 -16.04 -0.44
CA SER A 124 4.36 -14.84 -0.80
C SER A 124 5.76 -14.96 -0.20
N HIS A 125 6.78 -15.15 -1.02
CA HIS A 125 8.19 -15.05 -0.59
C HIS A 125 8.56 -13.64 -0.08
N LYS A 126 7.65 -12.67 -0.17
CA LYS A 126 7.82 -11.33 0.38
C LYS A 126 7.30 -11.29 1.80
N MET A 127 8.12 -10.75 2.69
CA MET A 127 7.70 -10.41 4.04
C MET A 127 6.57 -9.38 4.00
N PRO A 128 5.38 -9.69 4.54
CA PRO A 128 4.25 -8.77 4.54
C PRO A 128 4.57 -7.56 5.43
N LEU A 129 4.03 -6.41 5.05
CA LEU A 129 3.94 -5.25 5.93
C LEU A 129 2.81 -5.48 6.92
N THR A 130 3.01 -5.01 8.15
CA THR A 130 1.90 -4.86 9.10
C THR A 130 0.95 -3.74 8.63
N LEU A 131 -0.27 -3.73 9.16
CA LEU A 131 -1.22 -2.65 8.90
C LEU A 131 -0.67 -1.29 9.37
N LYS A 132 0.07 -1.27 10.49
CA LYS A 132 0.78 -0.09 11.01
C LYS A 132 1.83 0.42 10.01
N GLU A 133 2.71 -0.45 9.52
CA GLU A 133 3.72 -0.04 8.53
C GLU A 133 3.06 0.49 7.24
N THR A 134 1.94 -0.12 6.83
CA THR A 134 1.14 0.32 5.68
C THR A 134 0.54 1.72 5.92
N PHE A 135 0.02 1.98 7.11
CA PHE A 135 -0.46 3.31 7.50
C PHE A 135 0.64 4.36 7.47
N LEU A 136 1.82 4.07 8.02
CA LEU A 136 2.95 5.00 8.02
C LEU A 136 3.43 5.31 6.59
N LEU A 137 3.43 4.32 5.70
CA LEU A 137 3.72 4.52 4.28
C LEU A 137 2.66 5.40 3.60
N ALA A 138 1.38 5.20 3.93
CA ALA A 138 0.30 6.03 3.39
C ALA A 138 0.41 7.48 3.87
N CYS A 139 0.70 7.69 5.16
CA CYS A 139 0.99 9.02 5.72
C CYS A 139 2.14 9.69 4.96
N GLN A 140 3.24 8.97 4.77
CA GLN A 140 4.40 9.49 4.07
C GLN A 140 4.11 9.84 2.60
N GLU A 141 3.28 9.04 1.93
CA GLU A 141 2.88 9.28 0.55
C GLU A 141 2.01 10.55 0.40
N GLU A 142 1.25 10.92 1.42
CA GLU A 142 0.41 12.13 1.44
C GLU A 142 1.06 13.34 2.11
N GLY A 143 2.31 13.22 2.60
CA GLY A 143 2.96 14.29 3.36
C GLY A 143 2.36 14.51 4.76
N ILE A 144 1.68 13.52 5.32
CA ILE A 144 1.19 13.52 6.70
C ILE A 144 2.34 13.11 7.64
N SER A 145 2.46 13.77 8.78
CA SER A 145 3.46 13.43 9.80
C SER A 145 3.28 11.98 10.29
N THR A 146 4.36 11.20 10.25
CA THR A 146 4.37 9.81 10.75
C THR A 146 4.48 9.71 12.27
N GLN A 147 4.85 10.81 12.94
CA GLN A 147 4.93 10.88 14.40
C GLN A 147 3.64 11.42 15.03
N TYR A 148 2.97 12.33 14.33
CA TYR A 148 1.75 13.02 14.76
C TYR A 148 0.81 13.23 13.56
N PRO A 149 0.17 12.17 13.04
CA PRO A 149 -0.72 12.29 11.91
C PRO A 149 -1.94 13.15 12.28
N SER A 150 -2.18 14.20 11.49
CA SER A 150 -3.29 15.14 11.69
C SER A 150 -4.63 14.62 11.14
N ARG A 151 -4.60 13.60 10.28
CA ARG A 151 -5.76 12.96 9.67
C ARG A 151 -5.42 11.56 9.19
N LEU A 152 -6.44 10.77 8.86
CA LEU A 152 -6.27 9.50 8.17
C LEU A 152 -5.79 9.73 6.72
N PRO A 153 -4.84 8.93 6.23
CA PRO A 153 -4.56 8.83 4.81
C PRO A 153 -5.79 8.37 4.02
N LEU A 154 -5.92 8.85 2.78
CA LEU A 154 -7.01 8.57 1.84
C LEU A 154 -7.32 7.08 1.73
N LEU A 155 -6.31 6.23 1.53
CA LEU A 155 -6.49 4.78 1.43
C LEU A 155 -7.16 4.16 2.67
N PHE A 156 -6.91 4.70 3.86
CA PHE A 156 -7.56 4.25 5.09
C PHE A 156 -8.94 4.89 5.28
N ALA A 157 -9.13 6.12 4.80
CA ALA A 157 -10.40 6.83 4.94
C ALA A 157 -11.44 6.48 3.86
N ALA A 158 -11.05 5.78 2.78
CA ALA A 158 -11.88 5.57 1.60
C ALA A 158 -13.21 4.86 1.91
N ASP A 159 -13.20 3.77 2.68
CA ASP A 159 -14.40 3.01 3.02
C ASP A 159 -15.40 3.85 3.82
N ALA A 160 -14.91 4.61 4.83
CA ALA A 160 -15.74 5.48 5.64
C ALA A 160 -16.30 6.67 4.84
N GLN A 161 -15.52 7.25 3.92
CA GLN A 161 -15.95 8.37 3.08
C GLN A 161 -17.00 7.96 2.04
N THR A 162 -16.90 6.75 1.51
CA THR A 162 -17.84 6.20 0.53
C THR A 162 -19.07 5.52 1.14
N LYS A 163 -19.07 5.32 2.47
CA LYS A 163 -20.17 4.71 3.23
C LYS A 163 -20.62 3.37 2.67
N ILE A 164 -19.68 2.59 2.14
CA ILE A 164 -19.99 1.26 1.60
C ILE A 164 -20.46 0.32 2.73
N PRO A 165 -21.40 -0.61 2.44
CA PRO A 165 -21.76 -1.66 3.38
C PRO A 165 -20.52 -2.51 3.71
N ASP A 166 -20.37 -2.87 4.98
CA ASP A 166 -19.25 -3.63 5.54
C ASP A 166 -17.86 -2.99 5.39
N GLY A 167 -17.77 -1.71 5.03
CA GLY A 167 -16.51 -0.97 4.90
C GLY A 167 -15.70 -0.91 6.20
N ASN A 168 -14.38 -0.89 6.07
CA ASN A 168 -13.49 -0.72 7.20
C ASN A 168 -13.54 0.71 7.73
N THR A 169 -13.69 0.87 9.04
CA THR A 169 -13.63 2.19 9.69
C THR A 169 -12.44 2.23 10.63
N TYR A 170 -11.60 3.25 10.45
CA TYR A 170 -10.45 3.50 11.31
C TYR A 170 -10.64 4.81 12.07
N LYS A 171 -10.03 4.91 13.26
CA LYS A 171 -9.95 6.14 14.03
C LYS A 171 -8.50 6.41 14.38
N LEU A 172 -8.13 7.67 14.44
CA LEU A 172 -6.88 8.05 15.10
C LEU A 172 -7.09 7.87 16.62
N PRO A 173 -6.19 7.19 17.33
CA PRO A 173 -6.15 7.13 18.78
C PRO A 173 -6.10 8.53 19.39
N GLU A 174 -6.89 8.68 20.44
CA GLU A 174 -7.15 9.93 21.15
C GLU A 174 -5.85 10.61 21.68
N TYR A 175 -4.80 9.83 21.98
CA TYR A 175 -3.52 10.38 22.41
C TYR A 175 -2.72 11.10 21.30
N LEU A 176 -3.02 10.84 20.02
CA LEU A 176 -2.47 11.60 18.91
C LEU A 176 -3.22 12.93 18.69
N GLU A 177 -4.52 12.98 18.99
CA GLU A 177 -5.25 14.24 19.05
C GLU A 177 -4.71 15.15 20.18
N ALA A 178 -4.22 14.54 21.26
CA ALA A 178 -3.55 15.22 22.38
C ALA A 178 -2.06 15.57 22.15
N GLY A 179 -1.50 15.33 20.95
CA GLY A 179 -0.13 15.74 20.61
C GLY A 179 1.00 14.96 21.29
N LYS A 180 0.78 13.70 21.70
CA LYS A 180 1.82 12.83 22.32
C LYS A 180 2.50 11.92 21.29
N LYS A 181 3.80 11.64 21.49
CA LYS A 181 4.63 10.83 20.57
C LYS A 181 4.01 9.45 20.33
N ALA A 182 3.97 9.02 19.06
CA ALA A 182 3.52 7.68 18.62
C ALA A 182 4.41 6.50 19.09
N SER A 183 5.18 6.63 20.18
CA SER A 183 6.12 5.60 20.67
C SER A 183 5.42 4.37 21.27
N HIS A 184 4.13 4.47 21.62
CA HIS A 184 3.32 3.38 22.19
C HIS A 184 2.18 2.92 21.28
N TRP A 185 2.33 3.06 19.95
CA TRP A 185 1.32 2.59 19.00
C TRP A 185 1.38 1.07 18.79
N SER A 186 0.37 0.32 19.21
CA SER A 186 0.27 -1.13 18.97
C SER A 186 -0.66 -1.43 17.78
N GLY A 187 -0.50 -2.58 17.12
CA GLY A 187 -1.39 -3.01 16.04
C GLY A 187 -2.85 -3.18 16.46
N ALA A 188 -3.13 -3.26 17.77
CA ALA A 188 -4.46 -3.37 18.35
C ALA A 188 -5.24 -2.03 18.34
N ASP A 189 -4.59 -0.89 18.14
CA ASP A 189 -5.28 0.40 17.97
C ASP A 189 -5.95 0.51 16.58
N PHE A 190 -5.62 -0.40 15.66
CA PHE A 190 -6.15 -0.52 14.30
C PHE A 190 -7.33 -1.53 14.20
N VAL A 191 -8.11 -1.70 15.27
CA VAL A 191 -9.34 -2.51 15.22
C VAL A 191 -10.38 -1.80 14.34
N GLY A 192 -10.34 -2.11 13.05
CA GLY A 192 -11.48 -1.93 12.17
C GLY A 192 -12.59 -2.86 12.65
N CYS A 193 -13.71 -2.29 13.10
CA CYS A 193 -14.93 -3.05 13.35
C CYS A 193 -15.58 -3.36 12.00
N GLY A 194 -15.01 -4.31 11.25
CA GLY A 194 -15.48 -4.73 9.95
C GLY A 194 -15.02 -6.16 9.72
N GLY A 195 -15.95 -7.11 9.80
CA GLY A 195 -15.68 -8.56 9.77
C GLY A 195 -14.69 -8.95 8.67
N GLY A 196 -13.57 -9.54 9.10
CA GLY A 196 -12.45 -9.92 8.24
C GLY A 196 -11.17 -10.03 9.08
N THR A 197 -11.01 -11.18 9.71
CA THR A 197 -9.90 -11.66 10.57
C THR A 197 -8.54 -10.99 10.31
N ALA A 198 -8.22 -9.94 11.06
CA ALA A 198 -6.83 -9.55 11.30
C ALA A 198 -6.33 -10.37 12.49
N CYS A 199 -5.74 -11.53 12.23
CA CYS A 199 -5.02 -12.28 13.24
C CYS A 199 -3.75 -11.51 13.60
N SER A 200 -3.79 -10.79 14.72
CA SER A 200 -2.57 -10.35 15.42
C SER A 200 -1.78 -11.60 15.78
N GLY A 201 -0.64 -11.81 15.13
CA GLY A 201 0.36 -12.76 15.59
C GLY A 201 0.75 -12.38 17.00
N GLY A 202 0.57 -13.30 17.94
CA GLY A 202 0.90 -13.11 19.34
C GLY A 202 2.40 -12.86 19.50
N ASP A 203 2.75 -11.77 20.18
CA ASP A 203 4.05 -11.63 20.79
C ASP A 203 4.13 -12.63 21.95
N SER A 204 4.97 -13.65 21.79
CA SER A 204 5.36 -14.54 22.86
C SER A 204 6.22 -13.77 23.85
N ASP A 205 5.70 -13.54 25.06
CA ASP A 205 6.46 -13.05 26.21
C ASP A 205 7.57 -14.04 26.55
N GLY A 206 8.79 -13.73 26.09
CA GLY A 206 10.02 -14.33 26.60
C GLY A 206 10.48 -13.60 27.86
N GLY A 207 9.84 -13.89 29.00
CA GLY A 207 10.24 -13.43 30.32
C GLY A 207 10.84 -14.57 31.15
N GLY A 208 12.14 -14.50 31.43
CA GLY A 208 12.87 -15.47 32.25
C GLY A 208 12.65 -15.32 33.76
N GLY A 209 13.00 -16.37 34.50
CA GLY A 209 13.08 -16.36 35.97
C GLY A 209 13.25 -17.77 36.52
N GLY A 210 14.34 -18.03 37.24
CA GLY A 210 14.73 -19.35 37.73
C GLY A 210 14.13 -19.75 39.09
N CYS A 211 14.88 -20.66 39.75
CA CYS A 211 14.80 -21.15 41.14
C CYS A 211 14.00 -22.44 41.41
N GLY A 212 14.76 -23.55 41.58
CA GLY A 212 14.79 -24.39 42.79
C GLY A 212 13.54 -25.19 43.23
N GLY A 213 13.76 -26.49 43.48
CA GLY A 213 12.86 -27.31 44.31
C GLY A 213 13.03 -28.81 44.07
N ASP A 214 13.88 -29.41 44.92
CA ASP A 214 13.97 -30.81 45.39
C ASP A 214 14.25 -31.96 44.41
#